data_AF-A0A848N6P3-F1
#
_entry.id   AF-A0A848N6P3-F1
#
_cell.length_a   1.000
_cell.length_b   1.000
_cell.length_c   1.000
_cell.angle_alpha   90.00
_cell.angle_beta   90.00
_cell.angle_gamma   90.00
#
_symmetry.space_group_name_H-M   'P 1'
#
loop_
_entity.id
_entity.type
_entity.pdbx_description
1 polymer ?
#
loop_
_entity_poly.entity_id
_entity_poly.type
_entity_poly.pdbx_seq_one_letter_code
_entity_poly.pdbx_strand_id
1 'polypeptide(L)'
;MIRNVKSLITKNILCLFFIVFSAERLSACLNGETLKLSNGIILYEDYEGFVPHGHEFGDEQTLREVLLSLEKEYEKNKNLDYLSDQGLVLIILGKYQEAIDLYKKIEDIEPNRYSTASNLGTAYELIGNNKKALIWIEKAIKINRNSHFQSEWIHANILKAKIKGEKFISSQFLIGKDFGTGKFPVADLDKQQLYVLRQQIYYQLNERIFFVKPKDKIVALLLFDLANVSYLFGDKEEAVENYKLAEKYGFESPVLKERLGLHSIPIINNVERKVIKEVKYQTKPKRRSQLIEAIISIFAFLFSGFIVFIFRKKISLIIK
;
A
#
# COMPACT_ATOMS: atom_id res chain seq x y z
N MET A 1 30.83 -9.81 -45.63
CA MET A 1 30.18 -8.56 -45.18
C MET A 1 28.68 -8.71 -44.86
N ILE A 2 27.90 -9.52 -45.60
CA ILE A 2 26.43 -9.64 -45.43
C ILE A 2 25.98 -10.43 -44.17
N ARG A 3 26.80 -11.37 -43.66
CA ARG A 3 26.49 -12.16 -42.44
C ARG A 3 26.50 -11.31 -41.15
N ASN A 4 27.34 -10.28 -41.06
CA ASN A 4 27.44 -9.43 -39.87
C ASN A 4 26.27 -8.45 -39.74
N VAL A 5 25.66 -8.04 -40.85
CA VAL A 5 24.50 -7.13 -40.85
C VAL A 5 23.21 -7.86 -40.41
N LYS A 6 23.03 -9.14 -40.79
CA LYS A 6 21.88 -9.94 -40.34
C LYS A 6 21.88 -10.15 -38.82
N SER A 7 23.04 -10.41 -38.21
CA SER A 7 23.19 -10.61 -36.76
C SER A 7 22.96 -9.33 -35.94
N LEU A 8 23.40 -8.18 -36.45
CA LEU A 8 23.23 -6.89 -35.78
C LEU A 8 21.75 -6.46 -35.76
N ILE A 9 21.02 -6.72 -36.86
CA ILE A 9 19.60 -6.38 -36.97
C ILE A 9 18.73 -7.29 -36.09
N THR A 10 19.04 -8.60 -35.98
CA THR A 10 18.29 -9.49 -35.08
C THR A 10 18.52 -9.16 -33.61
N LYS A 11 19.75 -8.79 -33.22
CA LYS A 11 20.05 -8.31 -31.85
C LYS A 11 19.29 -7.02 -31.50
N ASN A 12 19.23 -6.06 -32.41
CA ASN A 12 18.56 -4.78 -32.13
C ASN A 12 17.03 -4.90 -32.05
N ILE A 13 16.41 -5.79 -32.84
CA ILE A 13 14.96 -6.05 -32.77
C ILE A 13 14.60 -6.80 -31.46
N LEU A 14 15.43 -7.75 -31.02
CA LEU A 14 15.23 -8.42 -29.72
C LEU A 14 15.37 -7.45 -28.54
N CYS A 15 16.34 -6.53 -28.58
CA CYS A 15 16.50 -5.52 -27.53
C CYS A 15 15.31 -4.55 -27.45
N LEU A 16 14.74 -4.15 -28.59
CA LEU A 16 13.53 -3.31 -28.62
C LEU A 16 12.30 -4.02 -28.06
N PHE A 17 12.12 -5.31 -28.35
CA PHE A 17 11.05 -6.12 -27.74
C PHE A 17 11.24 -6.29 -26.23
N PHE A 18 12.48 -6.46 -25.76
CA PHE A 18 12.79 -6.53 -24.32
C PHE A 18 12.51 -5.21 -23.59
N ILE A 19 12.79 -4.07 -24.23
CA ILE A 19 12.52 -2.75 -23.65
C ILE A 19 11.01 -2.50 -23.54
N VAL A 20 10.22 -2.87 -24.56
CA VAL A 20 8.76 -2.74 -24.53
C VAL A 20 8.11 -3.67 -23.48
N PHE A 21 8.59 -4.91 -23.34
CA PHE A 21 8.12 -5.81 -22.26
C PHE A 21 8.58 -5.38 -20.85
N SER A 22 9.70 -4.66 -20.75
CA SER A 22 10.14 -4.08 -19.48
C SER A 22 9.39 -2.80 -19.10
N ALA A 23 8.84 -2.08 -20.08
CA ALA A 23 8.05 -0.87 -19.87
C ALA A 23 6.64 -1.16 -19.32
N GLU A 24 6.06 -2.34 -19.61
CA GLU A 24 4.80 -2.77 -18.98
C GLU A 24 4.91 -2.96 -17.45
N ARG A 25 6.14 -3.12 -16.92
CA ARG A 25 6.35 -3.15 -15.46
C ARG A 25 6.39 -1.77 -14.80
N LEU A 26 6.39 -0.68 -15.57
CA LEU A 26 6.46 0.70 -15.04
C LEU A 26 5.09 1.36 -14.86
N SER A 27 4.00 0.76 -15.38
CA SER A 27 2.64 1.32 -15.32
C SER A 27 1.77 0.76 -14.18
N ALA A 28 2.30 -0.14 -13.36
CA ALA A 28 1.52 -0.86 -12.34
C ALA A 28 1.19 -0.05 -11.06
N CYS A 29 1.58 1.22 -10.97
CA CYS A 29 1.47 2.00 -9.72
C CYS A 29 0.23 2.92 -9.61
N LEU A 30 -0.81 2.74 -10.44
CA LEU A 30 -1.91 3.72 -10.56
C LEU A 30 -3.32 3.12 -10.46
N ASN A 31 -3.46 1.95 -9.85
CA ASN A 31 -4.76 1.48 -9.37
C ASN A 31 -4.73 1.56 -7.84
N GLY A 32 -5.77 2.11 -7.22
CA GLY A 32 -5.93 2.07 -5.77
C GLY A 32 -5.75 0.65 -5.21
N GLU A 33 -5.47 0.53 -3.92
CA GLU A 33 -5.32 -0.77 -3.28
C GLU A 33 -6.70 -1.45 -3.24
N THR A 34 -6.93 -2.37 -4.19
CA THR A 34 -8.11 -3.23 -4.21
C THR A 34 -7.76 -4.56 -3.59
N LEU A 35 -8.45 -4.93 -2.51
CA LEU A 35 -8.37 -6.30 -2.01
C LEU A 35 -9.49 -7.14 -2.62
N LYS A 36 -9.10 -8.10 -3.46
CA LYS A 36 -9.99 -9.10 -4.03
C LYS A 36 -9.75 -10.44 -3.35
N LEU A 37 -10.81 -11.02 -2.79
CA LEU A 37 -10.81 -12.35 -2.18
C LEU A 37 -10.72 -13.45 -3.23
N SER A 38 -10.38 -14.65 -2.79
CA SER A 38 -10.18 -15.85 -3.60
C SER A 38 -11.46 -16.33 -4.29
N ASN A 39 -12.64 -15.99 -3.76
CA ASN A 39 -13.93 -16.24 -4.42
C ASN A 39 -14.31 -15.15 -5.43
N GLY A 40 -13.45 -14.15 -5.62
CA GLY A 40 -13.62 -13.06 -6.56
C GLY A 40 -14.33 -11.83 -6.03
N ILE A 41 -14.82 -11.86 -4.79
CA ILE A 41 -15.45 -10.70 -4.14
C ILE A 41 -14.39 -9.62 -3.89
N ILE A 42 -14.72 -8.37 -4.21
CA ILE A 42 -13.90 -7.22 -3.83
C ILE A 42 -14.30 -6.85 -2.40
N LEU A 43 -13.35 -6.95 -1.46
CA LEU A 43 -13.60 -6.67 -0.05
C LEU A 43 -13.58 -5.18 0.24
N TYR A 44 -12.67 -4.44 -0.40
CA TYR A 44 -12.61 -2.99 -0.40
C TYR A 44 -11.84 -2.47 -1.63
N GLU A 45 -12.08 -1.20 -1.97
CA GLU A 45 -11.29 -0.42 -2.93
C GLU A 45 -10.86 0.88 -2.24
N ASP A 46 -9.55 1.08 -2.09
CA ASP A 46 -9.03 2.31 -1.51
C ASP A 46 -8.80 3.40 -2.56
N TYR A 47 -8.77 4.65 -2.07
CA TYR A 47 -8.51 5.84 -2.86
C TYR A 47 -7.01 6.15 -2.97
N GLU A 48 -6.63 6.91 -4.00
CA GLU A 48 -5.25 7.37 -4.16
C GLU A 48 -4.87 8.49 -3.18
N GLY A 49 -3.63 8.45 -2.68
CA GLY A 49 -3.03 9.53 -1.89
C GLY A 49 -2.34 8.99 -0.65
N PHE A 50 -1.73 9.89 0.13
CA PHE A 50 -1.05 9.55 1.38
C PHE A 50 -1.76 10.13 2.60
N VAL A 51 -3.09 10.16 2.59
CA VAL A 51 -3.92 10.52 3.75
C VAL A 51 -4.69 9.28 4.19
N PRO A 52 -4.27 8.61 5.28
CA PRO A 52 -4.91 7.40 5.75
C PRO A 52 -6.37 7.66 6.18
N HIS A 53 -7.29 6.85 5.67
CA HIS A 53 -8.71 6.88 6.02
C HIS A 53 -9.21 5.55 6.59
N GLY A 54 -8.42 4.49 6.44
CA GLY A 54 -8.83 3.13 6.75
C GLY A 54 -9.69 2.55 5.64
N HIS A 55 -9.68 1.23 5.52
CA HIS A 55 -10.51 0.53 4.55
C HIS A 55 -12.00 0.66 4.90
N GLU A 56 -12.81 0.89 3.87
CA GLU A 56 -14.26 0.86 3.97
C GLU A 56 -14.75 -0.56 3.65
N PHE A 57 -15.21 -1.27 4.68
CA PHE A 57 -15.80 -2.60 4.54
C PHE A 57 -17.33 -2.52 4.52
N GLY A 58 -17.96 -3.56 3.95
CA GLY A 58 -19.41 -3.74 4.04
C GLY A 58 -19.90 -3.87 5.48
N ASP A 59 -21.21 -3.75 5.67
CA ASP A 59 -21.82 -3.95 6.98
C ASP A 59 -21.67 -5.39 7.49
N GLU A 60 -22.00 -5.61 8.76
CA GLU A 60 -21.87 -6.92 9.40
C GLU A 60 -22.62 -8.03 8.64
N GLN A 61 -23.80 -7.72 8.08
CA GLN A 61 -24.57 -8.68 7.30
C GLN A 61 -23.82 -9.07 6.02
N THR A 62 -23.32 -8.08 5.27
CA THR A 62 -22.54 -8.28 4.05
C THR A 62 -21.31 -9.12 4.33
N LEU A 63 -20.57 -8.84 5.41
CA LEU A 63 -19.38 -9.62 5.79
C LEU A 63 -19.73 -11.06 6.20
N ARG A 64 -20.90 -11.28 6.82
CA ARG A 64 -21.39 -12.65 7.12
C ARG A 64 -21.76 -13.41 5.85
N GLU A 65 -22.35 -12.75 4.85
CA GLU A 65 -22.61 -13.36 3.54
C GLU A 65 -21.31 -13.73 2.82
N VAL A 66 -20.28 -12.88 2.92
CA VAL A 66 -18.93 -13.20 2.42
C VAL A 66 -18.36 -14.44 3.10
N LEU A 67 -18.47 -14.58 4.43
CA LEU A 67 -18.00 -15.76 5.15
C LEU A 67 -18.67 -17.05 4.66
N LEU A 68 -19.99 -17.03 4.47
CA LEU A 68 -20.77 -18.16 3.96
C LEU A 68 -20.36 -18.53 2.53
N SER A 69 -20.10 -17.52 1.69
CA SER A 69 -19.62 -17.74 0.32
C SER A 69 -18.24 -18.42 0.32
N LEU A 70 -17.31 -17.94 1.14
CA LEU A 70 -15.98 -18.54 1.26
C LEU A 70 -16.03 -19.98 1.81
N GLU A 71 -16.90 -20.25 2.79
CA GLU A 71 -17.08 -21.59 3.35
C GLU A 71 -17.55 -22.58 2.28
N LYS A 72 -18.54 -22.17 1.48
CA LYS A 72 -19.06 -22.98 0.37
C LYS A 72 -17.98 -23.29 -0.68
N GLU A 73 -17.12 -22.34 -1.00
CA GLU A 73 -16.02 -22.57 -1.95
C GLU A 73 -14.91 -23.44 -1.36
N TYR A 74 -14.59 -23.27 -0.07
CA TYR A 74 -13.69 -24.17 0.63
C TYR A 74 -14.21 -25.61 0.64
N GLU A 75 -15.49 -25.83 0.93
CA GLU A 75 -16.05 -27.19 0.98
C GLU A 75 -15.97 -27.94 -0.35
N LYS A 76 -16.06 -27.22 -1.47
CA LYS A 76 -15.90 -27.80 -2.81
C LYS A 76 -14.44 -28.07 -3.18
N ASN A 77 -13.56 -27.12 -2.89
CA ASN A 77 -12.25 -27.04 -3.54
C ASN A 77 -11.10 -27.35 -2.57
N LYS A 78 -11.35 -27.29 -1.26
CA LYS A 78 -10.38 -27.44 -0.16
C LYS A 78 -9.12 -26.56 -0.29
N ASN A 79 -9.21 -25.44 -1.02
CA ASN A 79 -8.13 -24.46 -1.14
C ASN A 79 -8.05 -23.61 0.14
N LEU A 80 -6.88 -23.60 0.80
CA LEU A 80 -6.60 -22.85 2.01
C LEU A 80 -6.63 -21.33 1.84
N ASP A 81 -6.63 -20.80 0.62
CA ASP A 81 -6.82 -19.37 0.36
C ASP A 81 -8.22 -18.92 0.83
N TYR A 82 -9.25 -19.73 0.64
CA TYR A 82 -10.59 -19.43 1.16
C TYR A 82 -10.62 -19.35 2.69
N LEU A 83 -9.94 -20.27 3.38
CA LEU A 83 -9.81 -20.19 4.84
C LEU A 83 -8.99 -18.98 5.28
N SER A 84 -7.94 -18.63 4.52
CA SER A 84 -7.14 -17.45 4.77
C SER A 84 -7.98 -16.18 4.68
N ASP A 85 -8.84 -16.08 3.67
CA ASP A 85 -9.77 -14.97 3.49
C ASP A 85 -10.86 -14.93 4.56
N GLN A 86 -11.38 -16.10 4.98
CA GLN A 86 -12.30 -16.17 6.12
C GLN A 86 -11.65 -15.63 7.39
N GLY A 87 -10.39 -16.00 7.65
CA GLY A 87 -9.64 -15.48 8.79
C GLY A 87 -9.52 -13.95 8.78
N LEU A 88 -9.34 -13.35 7.59
CA LEU A 88 -9.25 -11.91 7.44
C LEU A 88 -10.61 -11.24 7.72
N VAL A 89 -11.69 -11.80 7.18
CA VAL A 89 -13.05 -11.31 7.45
C VAL A 89 -13.42 -11.45 8.93
N LEU A 90 -12.99 -12.52 9.59
CA LEU A 90 -13.14 -12.69 11.04
C LEU A 90 -12.37 -11.61 11.83
N ILE A 91 -11.17 -11.22 11.39
CA ILE A 91 -10.44 -10.08 11.98
C ILE A 91 -11.26 -8.79 11.82
N ILE A 92 -11.78 -8.51 10.62
CA ILE A 92 -12.58 -7.29 10.35
C ILE A 92 -13.84 -7.26 11.22
N LEU A 93 -14.47 -8.40 11.46
CA LEU A 93 -15.64 -8.57 12.35
C LEU A 93 -15.29 -8.53 13.84
N GLY A 94 -14.03 -8.33 14.22
CA GLY A 94 -13.59 -8.31 15.62
C GLY A 94 -13.49 -9.69 16.29
N LYS A 95 -13.64 -10.78 15.52
CA LYS A 95 -13.61 -12.17 16.00
C LYS A 95 -12.19 -12.71 16.03
N TYR A 96 -11.30 -12.02 16.75
CA TYR A 96 -9.85 -12.27 16.70
C TYR A 96 -9.45 -13.68 17.14
N GLN A 97 -10.13 -14.23 18.16
CA GLN A 97 -9.81 -15.59 18.64
C GLN A 97 -10.22 -16.67 17.62
N GLU A 98 -11.38 -16.53 16.98
CA GLU A 98 -11.80 -17.42 15.88
C GLU A 98 -10.80 -17.35 14.70
N ALA A 99 -10.35 -16.14 14.34
CA ALA A 99 -9.34 -15.96 13.30
C ALA A 99 -8.00 -16.61 13.68
N ILE A 100 -7.54 -16.44 14.92
CA ILE A 100 -6.31 -17.08 15.42
C ILE A 100 -6.38 -18.59 15.31
N ASP A 101 -7.49 -19.20 15.75
CA ASP A 101 -7.64 -20.65 15.74
C ASP A 101 -7.75 -21.19 14.32
N LEU A 102 -8.37 -20.45 13.40
CA LEU A 102 -8.39 -20.78 11.98
C LEU A 102 -7.00 -20.70 11.35
N TYR A 103 -6.26 -19.61 11.56
CA TYR A 103 -4.92 -19.47 10.99
C TYR A 103 -3.90 -20.46 11.57
N LYS A 104 -4.04 -20.87 12.84
CA LYS A 104 -3.24 -21.98 13.38
C LYS A 104 -3.49 -23.28 12.64
N LYS A 105 -4.76 -23.61 12.36
CA LYS A 105 -5.08 -24.80 11.56
C LYS A 105 -4.49 -24.70 10.15
N ILE A 106 -4.53 -23.52 9.54
CA ILE A 106 -3.89 -23.29 8.24
C ILE A 106 -2.37 -23.54 8.33
N GLU A 107 -1.71 -23.01 9.36
CA GLU A 107 -0.27 -23.25 9.58
C GLU A 107 0.06 -24.72 9.83
N ASP A 108 -0.80 -25.46 10.55
CA ASP A 108 -0.62 -26.91 10.80
C ASP A 108 -0.74 -27.73 9.49
N ILE A 109 -1.56 -27.30 8.54
CA ILE A 109 -1.76 -27.95 7.23
C ILE A 109 -0.66 -27.54 6.25
N GLU A 110 -0.43 -26.23 6.11
CA GLU A 110 0.54 -25.65 5.19
C GLU A 110 1.38 -24.58 5.94
N PRO A 111 2.54 -24.97 6.48
CA PRO A 111 3.36 -24.06 7.26
C PRO A 111 4.07 -23.02 6.38
N ASN A 112 4.49 -21.92 7.01
CA ASN A 112 5.30 -20.85 6.40
C ASN A 112 4.63 -20.08 5.26
N ARG A 113 3.31 -19.97 5.26
CA ARG A 113 2.60 -19.02 4.40
C ARG A 113 2.74 -17.60 4.94
N TYR A 114 3.09 -16.66 4.06
CA TYR A 114 3.21 -15.25 4.43
C TYR A 114 1.90 -14.69 5.02
N SER A 115 0.77 -14.89 4.32
CA SER A 115 -0.55 -14.39 4.73
C SER A 115 -0.99 -14.93 6.09
N THR A 116 -0.72 -16.22 6.35
CA THR A 116 -1.00 -16.85 7.64
C THR A 116 -0.18 -16.20 8.75
N ALA A 117 1.13 -16.01 8.53
CA ALA A 117 2.00 -15.41 9.53
C ALA A 117 1.66 -13.93 9.79
N SER A 118 1.41 -13.13 8.75
CA SER A 118 1.05 -11.72 8.90
C SER A 118 -0.30 -11.57 9.64
N ASN A 119 -1.31 -12.35 9.24
CA ASN A 119 -2.65 -12.23 9.82
C ASN A 119 -2.74 -12.81 11.24
N LEU A 120 -1.95 -13.84 11.58
CA LEU A 120 -1.76 -14.25 12.98
C LEU A 120 -1.13 -13.12 13.80
N GLY A 121 -0.10 -12.47 13.26
CA GLY A 121 0.53 -11.31 13.88
C GLY A 121 -0.46 -10.20 14.20
N THR A 122 -1.26 -9.81 13.19
CA THR A 122 -2.32 -8.80 13.32
C THR A 122 -3.40 -9.22 14.32
N ALA A 123 -3.93 -10.44 14.23
CA ALA A 123 -4.97 -10.91 15.15
C ALA A 123 -4.48 -10.98 16.60
N TYR A 124 -3.22 -11.40 16.82
CA TYR A 124 -2.60 -11.37 18.15
C TYR A 124 -2.37 -9.95 18.66
N GLU A 125 -2.05 -8.98 17.79
CA GLU A 125 -1.96 -7.58 18.19
C GLU A 125 -3.33 -7.05 18.65
N LEU A 126 -4.37 -7.33 17.86
CA LEU A 126 -5.73 -6.82 18.11
C LEU A 126 -6.37 -7.38 19.38
N ILE A 127 -6.03 -8.63 19.77
CA ILE A 127 -6.42 -9.19 21.07
C ILE A 127 -5.48 -8.76 22.23
N GLY A 128 -4.50 -7.90 21.96
CA GLY A 128 -3.59 -7.32 22.97
C GLY A 128 -2.35 -8.16 23.29
N ASN A 129 -2.14 -9.29 22.62
CA ASN A 129 -0.97 -10.15 22.83
C ASN A 129 0.24 -9.73 21.97
N ASN A 130 0.81 -8.57 22.29
CA ASN A 130 1.91 -7.97 21.52
C ASN A 130 3.14 -8.88 21.40
N LYS A 131 3.42 -9.74 22.39
CA LYS A 131 4.57 -10.66 22.35
C LYS A 131 4.38 -11.73 21.27
N LYS A 132 3.21 -12.38 21.21
CA LYS A 132 2.90 -13.35 20.15
C LYS A 132 2.78 -12.68 18.79
N ALA A 133 2.16 -11.50 18.74
CA ALA A 133 2.09 -10.70 17.54
C ALA A 133 3.48 -10.48 16.93
N LEU A 134 4.45 -10.07 17.76
CA LEU A 134 5.81 -9.79 17.29
C LEU A 134 6.49 -11.03 16.70
N ILE A 135 6.34 -12.19 17.35
CA ILE A 135 6.90 -13.46 16.84
C ILE A 135 6.36 -13.76 15.44
N TRP A 136 5.07 -13.59 15.22
CA TRP A 136 4.41 -13.87 13.95
C TRP A 136 4.72 -12.86 12.86
N ILE A 137 4.77 -11.56 13.18
CA ILE A 137 5.22 -10.52 12.25
C ILE A 137 6.69 -10.72 11.87
N GLU A 138 7.57 -11.04 12.82
CA GLU A 138 8.98 -11.35 12.50
C GLU A 138 9.12 -12.62 11.65
N LYS A 139 8.21 -13.60 11.80
CA LYS A 139 8.13 -14.74 10.89
C LYS A 139 7.66 -14.32 9.49
N ALA A 140 6.63 -13.48 9.38
CA ALA A 140 6.12 -12.97 8.11
C ALA A 140 7.22 -12.22 7.32
N ILE A 141 7.98 -11.35 7.99
CA ILE A 141 9.12 -10.62 7.41
C ILE A 141 10.19 -11.59 6.87
N LYS A 142 10.47 -12.69 7.59
CA LYS A 142 11.44 -13.71 7.16
C LYS A 142 10.96 -14.48 5.93
N ILE A 143 9.67 -14.78 5.84
CA ILE A 143 9.06 -15.48 4.71
C ILE A 143 9.06 -14.58 3.46
N ASN A 144 8.59 -13.34 3.60
CA ASN A 144 8.54 -12.39 2.50
C ASN A 144 8.80 -10.96 2.99
N ARG A 145 10.03 -10.48 2.78
CA ARG A 145 10.43 -9.11 3.13
C ARG A 145 9.84 -8.02 2.25
N ASN A 146 9.30 -8.38 1.08
CA ASN A 146 8.82 -7.44 0.06
C ASN A 146 7.31 -7.20 0.14
N SER A 147 6.62 -7.89 1.03
CA SER A 147 5.19 -7.75 1.27
C SER A 147 4.84 -6.35 1.80
N HIS A 148 3.59 -5.91 1.57
CA HIS A 148 3.04 -4.68 2.16
C HIS A 148 3.98 -3.47 1.93
N PHE A 149 4.52 -3.34 0.70
CA PHE A 149 5.51 -2.31 0.33
C PHE A 149 6.76 -2.27 1.22
N GLN A 150 7.22 -3.43 1.72
CA GLN A 150 8.34 -3.55 2.65
C GLN A 150 8.11 -2.79 3.96
N SER A 151 6.86 -2.66 4.43
CA SER A 151 6.53 -1.82 5.61
C SER A 151 6.46 -2.57 6.94
N GLU A 152 6.50 -3.90 6.93
CA GLU A 152 6.34 -4.76 8.13
C GLU A 152 7.36 -4.51 9.24
N TRP A 153 8.53 -3.94 8.93
CA TRP A 153 9.50 -3.54 9.96
C TRP A 153 8.96 -2.43 10.88
N ILE A 154 8.08 -1.55 10.37
CA ILE A 154 7.38 -0.54 11.19
C ILE A 154 6.40 -1.24 12.13
N HIS A 155 5.64 -2.24 11.66
CA HIS A 155 4.76 -3.07 12.50
C HIS A 155 5.56 -3.73 13.63
N ALA A 156 6.69 -4.37 13.30
CA ALA A 156 7.56 -4.97 14.30
C ALA A 156 8.06 -3.95 15.33
N ASN A 157 8.41 -2.73 14.91
CA ASN A 157 8.83 -1.67 15.82
C ASN A 157 7.69 -1.14 16.70
N ILE A 158 6.47 -1.01 16.16
CA ILE A 158 5.27 -0.69 16.93
C ILE A 158 5.08 -1.71 18.05
N LEU A 159 5.14 -3.01 17.73
CA LEU A 159 5.00 -4.09 18.70
C LEU A 159 6.13 -4.08 19.74
N LYS A 160 7.38 -3.83 19.30
CA LYS A 160 8.53 -3.66 20.21
C LYS A 160 8.34 -2.48 21.15
N ALA A 161 7.81 -1.36 20.69
CA ALA A 161 7.51 -0.20 21.53
C ALA A 161 6.41 -0.53 22.56
N LYS A 162 5.31 -1.16 22.11
CA LYS A 162 4.23 -1.62 23.00
C LYS A 162 4.72 -2.57 24.09
N ILE A 163 5.65 -3.48 23.77
CA ILE A 163 6.24 -4.43 24.72
C ILE A 163 7.19 -3.73 25.70
N LYS A 164 8.03 -2.81 25.21
CA LYS A 164 9.08 -2.17 26.01
C LYS A 164 8.58 -0.96 26.82
N GLY A 165 7.40 -0.45 26.50
CA GLY A 165 6.73 0.66 27.20
C GLY A 165 6.86 2.00 26.47
N GLU A 166 6.07 2.98 26.95
CA GLU A 166 5.81 4.25 26.24
C GLU A 166 7.06 5.06 25.88
N LYS A 167 8.15 4.95 26.66
CA LYS A 167 9.41 5.65 26.38
C LYS A 167 10.05 5.29 25.04
N PHE A 168 9.62 4.19 24.42
CA PHE A 168 10.07 3.76 23.09
C PHE A 168 9.12 4.20 21.96
N ILE A 169 8.07 4.96 22.26
CA ILE A 169 7.20 5.56 21.25
C ILE A 169 7.84 6.88 20.79
N SER A 170 8.71 6.80 19.79
CA SER A 170 9.36 7.97 19.16
C SER A 170 9.59 7.72 17.66
N SER A 171 9.67 8.78 16.86
CA SER A 171 9.92 8.69 15.42
C SER A 171 11.19 7.88 15.12
N GLN A 172 12.27 8.17 15.86
CA GLN A 172 13.54 7.44 15.71
C GLN A 172 13.40 5.94 15.99
N PHE A 173 12.57 5.54 16.95
CA PHE A 173 12.39 4.12 17.27
C PHE A 173 11.43 3.43 16.30
N LEU A 174 10.31 4.07 15.95
CA LEU A 174 9.29 3.46 15.10
C LEU A 174 9.74 3.38 13.65
N ILE A 175 10.30 4.46 13.11
CA ILE A 175 10.60 4.62 11.68
C ILE A 175 12.07 4.92 11.38
N GLY A 176 12.95 4.90 12.39
CA GLY A 176 14.39 5.12 12.18
C GLY A 176 14.76 6.55 11.78
N LYS A 177 13.84 7.51 11.91
CA LYS A 177 14.02 8.90 11.48
C LYS A 177 13.48 9.89 12.50
N ASP A 178 14.17 11.00 12.65
CA ASP A 178 13.74 12.18 13.39
C ASP A 178 13.67 13.35 12.42
N PHE A 179 12.59 14.14 12.50
CA PHE A 179 12.34 15.25 11.57
C PHE A 179 12.70 16.62 12.16
N GLY A 180 13.45 16.64 13.26
CA GLY A 180 13.79 17.84 14.02
C GLY A 180 12.60 18.44 14.77
N THR A 181 12.92 19.37 15.67
CA THR A 181 11.95 20.11 16.50
C THR A 181 11.67 21.52 15.98
N GLY A 182 12.26 21.90 14.84
CA GLY A 182 12.08 23.21 14.25
C GLY A 182 10.76 23.36 13.48
N LYS A 183 10.44 24.62 13.17
CA LYS A 183 9.28 25.03 12.36
C LYS A 183 9.16 24.24 11.06
N PHE A 184 10.27 23.95 10.39
CA PHE A 184 10.30 23.13 9.18
C PHE A 184 10.83 21.73 9.52
N PRO A 185 10.18 20.64 9.03
CA PRO A 185 10.76 19.32 9.14
C PRO A 185 12.05 19.23 8.32
N VAL A 186 13.00 18.43 8.79
CA VAL A 186 14.29 18.18 8.12
C VAL A 186 14.58 16.68 8.13
N ALA A 187 15.18 16.16 7.07
CA ALA A 187 15.70 14.79 7.06
C ALA A 187 16.84 14.68 6.03
N ASP A 188 17.82 13.85 6.33
CA ASP A 188 18.82 13.40 5.35
C ASP A 188 18.24 12.24 4.55
N LEU A 189 17.34 12.57 3.62
CA LEU A 189 16.65 11.65 2.72
C LEU A 189 16.50 12.28 1.34
N ASP A 190 16.83 11.54 0.29
CA ASP A 190 16.52 11.94 -1.08
C ASP A 190 15.02 11.73 -1.42
N LYS A 191 14.60 12.18 -2.61
CA LYS A 191 13.20 12.06 -3.05
C LYS A 191 12.70 10.61 -3.15
N GLN A 192 13.56 9.67 -3.55
CA GLN A 192 13.18 8.27 -3.67
C GLN A 192 13.01 7.65 -2.28
N GLN A 193 13.92 7.94 -1.35
CA GLN A 193 13.83 7.46 0.01
C GLN A 193 12.62 8.06 0.75
N LEU A 194 12.32 9.35 0.53
CA LEU A 194 11.10 9.98 1.02
C LEU A 194 9.85 9.29 0.48
N TYR A 195 9.79 9.01 -0.82
CA TYR A 195 8.66 8.30 -1.43
C TYR A 195 8.44 6.91 -0.81
N VAL A 196 9.51 6.12 -0.67
CA VAL A 196 9.44 4.78 -0.08
C VAL A 196 8.99 4.85 1.39
N LEU A 197 9.59 5.72 2.19
CA LEU A 197 9.20 5.88 3.59
C LEU A 197 7.74 6.34 3.72
N ARG A 198 7.30 7.25 2.85
CA ARG A 198 5.92 7.72 2.81
C ARG A 198 4.94 6.58 2.54
N GLN A 199 5.22 5.74 1.53
CA GLN A 199 4.41 4.55 1.21
C GLN A 199 4.35 3.60 2.39
N GLN A 200 5.49 3.33 3.05
CA GLN A 200 5.54 2.40 4.16
C GLN A 200 4.75 2.88 5.37
N ILE A 201 4.87 4.15 5.74
CA ILE A 201 4.12 4.74 6.85
C ILE A 201 2.62 4.78 6.50
N TYR A 202 2.26 5.22 5.30
CA TYR A 202 0.88 5.26 4.84
C TYR A 202 0.22 3.88 4.91
N TYR A 203 0.85 2.86 4.33
CA TYR A 203 0.30 1.51 4.29
C TYR A 203 0.00 1.01 5.70
N GLN A 204 0.97 1.13 6.61
CA GLN A 204 0.81 0.71 8.01
C GLN A 204 -0.26 1.51 8.76
N LEU A 205 -0.43 2.80 8.46
CA LEU A 205 -1.49 3.61 9.05
C LEU A 205 -2.87 3.25 8.49
N ASN A 206 -2.98 3.04 7.17
CA ASN A 206 -4.26 2.78 6.51
C ASN A 206 -4.87 1.46 7.00
N GLU A 207 -4.05 0.41 7.11
CA GLU A 207 -4.47 -0.87 7.72
C GLU A 207 -4.95 -0.71 9.18
N ARG A 208 -4.37 0.23 9.94
CA ARG A 208 -4.62 0.38 11.38
C ARG A 208 -5.81 1.26 11.72
N ILE A 209 -6.07 2.33 10.96
CA ILE A 209 -7.09 3.34 11.29
C ILE A 209 -8.50 2.75 11.33
N PHE A 210 -8.74 1.68 10.59
CA PHE A 210 -10.00 0.95 10.71
C PHE A 210 -10.20 0.42 12.14
N PHE A 211 -9.19 -0.20 12.74
CA PHE A 211 -9.26 -0.85 14.05
C PHE A 211 -8.98 0.09 15.24
N VAL A 212 -8.11 1.07 15.07
CA VAL A 212 -7.61 1.93 16.16
C VAL A 212 -8.28 3.29 16.08
N LYS A 213 -9.15 3.59 17.05
CA LYS A 213 -9.86 4.88 17.12
C LYS A 213 -9.07 5.91 17.94
N PRO A 214 -9.21 7.22 17.66
CA PRO A 214 -8.65 8.27 18.50
C PRO A 214 -9.12 8.18 19.97
N LYS A 215 -8.29 8.45 20.97
CA LYS A 215 -6.86 8.83 20.89
C LYS A 215 -5.94 7.60 20.93
N ASP A 216 -4.86 7.61 20.16
CA ASP A 216 -3.79 6.58 20.20
C ASP A 216 -2.43 7.22 19.92
N LYS A 217 -1.49 7.09 20.86
CA LYS A 217 -0.17 7.77 20.80
C LYS A 217 0.68 7.33 19.61
N ILE A 218 0.60 6.06 19.21
CA ILE A 218 1.43 5.51 18.13
C ILE A 218 0.87 5.99 16.79
N VAL A 219 -0.45 5.88 16.60
CA VAL A 219 -1.11 6.37 15.38
C VAL A 219 -0.92 7.88 15.26
N ALA A 220 -1.07 8.63 16.35
CA ALA A 220 -0.86 10.07 16.37
C ALA A 220 0.57 10.47 15.94
N LEU A 221 1.59 9.77 16.46
CA LEU A 221 2.98 10.00 16.10
C LEU A 221 3.28 9.63 14.65
N LEU A 222 2.81 8.48 14.17
CA LEU A 222 3.05 8.05 12.79
C LEU A 222 2.33 8.96 11.78
N LEU A 223 1.16 9.50 12.11
CA LEU A 223 0.49 10.51 11.29
C LEU A 223 1.28 11.82 11.24
N PHE A 224 1.86 12.23 12.36
CA PHE A 224 2.75 13.39 12.42
C PHE A 224 4.00 13.16 11.56
N ASP A 225 4.59 11.97 11.61
CA ASP A 225 5.74 11.60 10.79
C ASP A 225 5.38 11.51 9.30
N LEU A 226 4.22 10.96 8.95
CA LEU A 226 3.70 10.95 7.58
C LEU A 226 3.55 12.38 7.04
N ALA A 227 3.03 13.29 7.87
CA ALA A 227 2.92 14.71 7.52
C ALA A 227 4.29 15.36 7.27
N ASN A 228 5.30 15.04 8.10
CA ASN A 228 6.67 15.52 7.90
C ASN A 228 7.25 15.03 6.56
N VAL A 229 7.07 13.74 6.25
CA VAL A 229 7.53 13.14 5.00
C VAL A 229 6.81 13.75 3.79
N SER A 230 5.48 13.90 3.83
CA SER A 230 4.71 14.54 2.75
C SER A 230 5.14 15.99 2.54
N TYR A 231 5.43 16.74 3.61
CA TYR A 231 5.96 18.10 3.52
C TYR A 231 7.30 18.13 2.77
N LEU A 232 8.25 17.28 3.19
CA LEU A 232 9.58 17.19 2.59
C LEU A 232 9.53 16.72 1.13
N PHE A 233 8.57 15.85 0.80
CA PHE A 233 8.34 15.41 -0.58
C PHE A 233 7.77 16.51 -1.48
N GLY A 234 7.09 17.51 -0.90
CA GLY A 234 6.52 18.67 -1.59
C GLY A 234 4.99 18.71 -1.60
N ASP A 235 4.32 17.69 -1.06
CA ASP A 235 2.86 17.55 -1.03
C ASP A 235 2.27 18.22 0.21
N LYS A 236 2.31 19.56 0.22
CA LYS A 236 1.92 20.39 1.37
C LYS A 236 0.48 20.20 1.82
N GLU A 237 -0.44 19.91 0.91
CA GLU A 237 -1.85 19.69 1.25
C GLU A 237 -2.04 18.38 2.02
N GLU A 238 -1.41 17.28 1.58
CA GLU A 238 -1.40 16.01 2.31
C GLU A 238 -0.73 16.15 3.68
N ALA A 239 0.36 16.93 3.74
CA ALA A 239 1.04 17.21 5.01
C ALA A 239 0.08 17.84 6.03
N VAL A 240 -0.71 18.84 5.62
CA VAL A 240 -1.69 19.51 6.48
C VAL A 240 -2.79 18.56 6.93
N GLU A 241 -3.33 17.74 6.02
CA GLU A 241 -4.36 16.77 6.37
C GLU A 241 -3.84 15.75 7.39
N ASN A 242 -2.62 15.23 7.21
CA ASN A 242 -1.99 14.32 8.13
C ASN A 242 -1.65 14.96 9.48
N TYR A 243 -1.20 16.22 9.53
CA TYR A 243 -0.99 16.93 10.81
C TYR A 243 -2.30 17.10 11.58
N LYS A 244 -3.41 17.44 10.91
CA LYS A 244 -4.74 17.53 11.54
C LYS A 244 -5.21 16.17 12.03
N LEU A 245 -4.93 15.10 11.29
CA LEU A 245 -5.26 13.75 11.71
C LEU A 245 -4.41 13.35 12.93
N ALA A 246 -3.11 13.68 12.95
CA ALA A 246 -2.25 13.50 14.11
C ALA A 246 -2.81 14.20 15.36
N GLU A 247 -3.23 15.47 15.22
CA GLU A 247 -3.90 16.23 16.28
C GLU A 247 -5.17 15.52 16.78
N LYS A 248 -6.03 15.07 15.85
CA LYS A 248 -7.25 14.31 16.17
C LYS A 248 -6.94 13.03 16.96
N TYR A 249 -5.86 12.32 16.63
CA TYR A 249 -5.40 11.13 17.34
C TYR A 249 -4.70 11.44 18.67
N GLY A 250 -4.50 12.72 18.99
CA GLY A 250 -3.95 13.18 20.26
C GLY A 250 -2.46 13.54 20.23
N PHE A 251 -1.88 13.80 19.05
CA PHE A 251 -0.52 14.33 18.99
C PHE A 251 -0.54 15.80 19.42
N GLU A 252 0.03 16.09 20.58
CA GLU A 252 0.04 17.44 21.15
C GLU A 252 1.51 17.89 21.34
N SER A 253 1.95 18.84 20.53
CA SER A 253 3.32 19.39 20.59
C SER A 253 3.35 20.83 20.07
N PRO A 254 4.20 21.72 20.63
CA PRO A 254 4.43 23.05 20.06
C PRO A 254 4.84 23.00 18.58
N VAL A 255 5.64 21.99 18.19
CA VAL A 255 6.13 21.82 16.82
C VAL A 255 4.99 21.55 15.84
N LEU A 256 3.97 20.78 16.25
CA LEU A 256 2.77 20.55 15.43
C LEU A 256 2.05 21.87 15.14
N LYS A 257 1.88 22.73 16.14
CA LYS A 257 1.19 24.03 15.98
C LYS A 257 1.96 24.94 15.02
N GLU A 258 3.28 25.01 15.15
CA GLU A 258 4.13 25.76 14.24
C GLU A 258 4.04 25.26 12.79
N ARG A 259 4.09 23.93 12.60
CA ARG A 259 4.00 23.29 11.29
C ARG A 259 2.63 23.47 10.65
N LEU A 260 1.54 23.33 11.41
CA LEU A 260 0.20 23.68 10.93
C LEU A 260 0.09 25.16 10.52
N GLY A 261 0.74 26.05 11.28
CA GLY A 261 0.80 27.49 11.00
C GLY A 261 1.59 27.85 9.72
N LEU A 262 2.41 26.96 9.18
CA LEU A 262 3.04 27.16 7.86
C LEU A 262 2.03 27.12 6.70
N HIS A 263 0.85 26.57 6.94
CA HIS A 263 -0.13 26.26 5.91
C HIS A 263 -1.47 27.00 6.10
N SER A 264 -1.52 27.97 7.00
CA SER A 264 -2.64 28.90 7.07
C SER A 264 -2.63 29.83 5.85
N ILE A 265 -3.45 29.52 4.85
CA ILE A 265 -3.87 30.41 3.75
C ILE A 265 -5.37 30.70 3.97
N PRO A 266 -5.90 31.90 3.63
CA PRO A 266 -7.12 32.47 4.20
C PRO A 266 -8.33 31.56 4.06
N ILE A 267 -9.26 31.68 5.00
CA ILE A 267 -10.53 30.96 5.13
C ILE A 267 -11.17 30.69 3.76
N ILE A 268 -10.94 29.49 3.22
CA ILE A 268 -11.74 28.94 2.12
C ILE A 268 -12.93 28.24 2.78
N ASN A 269 -14.14 28.68 2.43
CA ASN A 269 -15.40 28.28 3.04
C ASN A 269 -15.54 26.76 3.19
N ASN A 270 -16.14 26.32 4.29
CA ASN A 270 -16.32 24.89 4.62
C ASN A 270 -17.07 24.09 3.54
N VAL A 271 -17.86 24.77 2.69
CA VAL A 271 -18.57 24.15 1.55
C VAL A 271 -17.59 23.76 0.44
N GLU A 272 -16.65 24.64 0.08
CA GLU A 272 -15.60 24.31 -0.89
C GLU A 272 -14.64 23.25 -0.36
N ARG A 273 -14.35 23.20 0.95
CA ARG A 273 -13.58 22.08 1.52
C ARG A 273 -14.26 20.73 1.35
N LYS A 274 -15.57 20.64 1.55
CA LYS A 274 -16.32 19.39 1.38
C LYS A 274 -16.33 18.97 -0.09
N VAL A 275 -16.55 19.93 -1.00
CA VAL A 275 -16.50 19.70 -2.45
C VAL A 275 -15.08 19.36 -2.92
N ILE A 276 -14.02 20.03 -2.45
CA ILE A 276 -12.62 19.71 -2.81
C ILE A 276 -12.19 18.37 -2.22
N LYS A 277 -12.63 18.00 -1.01
CA LYS A 277 -12.40 16.66 -0.47
C LYS A 277 -13.14 15.61 -1.28
N GLU A 278 -14.46 15.73 -1.47
CA GLU A 278 -15.23 14.79 -2.29
C GLU A 278 -14.63 14.68 -3.70
N VAL A 279 -14.22 15.80 -4.31
CA VAL A 279 -13.54 15.82 -5.61
C VAL A 279 -12.14 15.21 -5.54
N LYS A 280 -11.30 15.42 -4.52
CA LYS A 280 -9.98 14.77 -4.45
C LYS A 280 -10.05 13.28 -4.17
N TYR A 281 -10.89 12.86 -3.22
CA TYR A 281 -11.11 11.45 -2.91
C TYR A 281 -11.82 10.73 -4.07
N GLN A 282 -12.71 11.40 -4.83
CA GLN A 282 -13.34 10.84 -6.04
C GLN A 282 -12.58 11.08 -7.36
N THR A 283 -11.58 11.97 -7.40
CA THR A 283 -10.87 12.34 -8.65
C THR A 283 -9.36 12.38 -8.47
N LYS A 284 -8.74 11.21 -8.56
CA LYS A 284 -7.83 11.05 -9.69
C LYS A 284 -8.56 10.25 -10.76
N PRO A 285 -8.97 10.89 -11.87
CA PRO A 285 -9.75 10.19 -12.87
C PRO A 285 -8.90 9.07 -13.48
N LYS A 286 -9.40 7.84 -13.38
CA LYS A 286 -8.99 6.61 -14.09
C LYS A 286 -8.72 6.82 -15.61
N ARG A 287 -9.22 7.94 -16.17
CA ARG A 287 -9.15 8.30 -17.59
C ARG A 287 -7.82 8.87 -18.07
N ARG A 288 -7.01 9.55 -17.24
CA ARG A 288 -5.79 10.21 -17.77
C ARG A 288 -4.67 9.20 -18.06
N SER A 289 -4.52 8.15 -17.25
CA SER A 289 -3.56 7.07 -17.47
C SER A 289 -3.99 6.14 -18.60
N GLN A 290 -5.25 5.71 -18.64
CA GLN A 290 -5.77 4.86 -19.72
C GLN A 290 -5.68 5.51 -21.10
N LEU A 291 -5.87 6.83 -21.19
CA LEU A 291 -5.71 7.55 -22.47
C LEU A 291 -4.25 7.57 -22.91
N ILE A 292 -3.31 7.80 -21.98
CA ILE A 292 -1.87 7.80 -22.27
C ILE A 292 -1.39 6.39 -22.64
N GLU A 293 -1.83 5.36 -21.92
CA GLU A 293 -1.54 3.95 -22.23
C GLU A 293 -2.15 3.52 -23.57
N ALA A 294 -3.37 3.95 -23.87
CA ALA A 294 -3.99 3.72 -25.18
C ALA A 294 -3.22 4.46 -26.28
N ILE A 295 -2.80 5.70 -26.06
CA ILE A 295 -1.98 6.47 -27.01
C ILE A 295 -0.63 5.79 -27.24
N ILE A 296 0.04 5.33 -26.18
CA ILE A 296 1.32 4.60 -26.26
C ILE A 296 1.13 3.27 -27.00
N SER A 297 0.05 2.54 -26.73
CA SER A 297 -0.28 1.26 -27.38
C SER A 297 -0.60 1.45 -28.86
N ILE A 298 -1.38 2.49 -29.22
CA ILE A 298 -1.66 2.87 -30.61
C ILE A 298 -0.36 3.28 -31.31
N PHE A 299 0.50 4.06 -30.65
CA PHE A 299 1.77 4.48 -31.22
C PHE A 299 2.72 3.30 -31.44
N ALA A 300 2.80 2.37 -30.48
CA ALA A 300 3.57 1.13 -30.60
C ALA A 300 3.04 0.23 -31.73
N PHE A 301 1.72 0.11 -31.86
CA PHE A 301 1.08 -0.63 -32.95
C PHE A 301 1.38 -0.02 -34.31
N LEU A 302 1.21 1.30 -34.47
CA LEU A 302 1.52 2.01 -35.72
C LEU A 302 3.03 1.95 -36.05
N PHE A 303 3.90 2.08 -35.05
CA PHE A 303 5.35 2.00 -35.22
C PHE A 303 5.79 0.59 -35.63
N SER A 304 5.23 -0.46 -35.04
CA SER A 304 5.49 -1.84 -35.46
C SER A 304 5.03 -2.11 -36.89
N GLY A 305 3.85 -1.61 -37.29
CA GLY A 305 3.36 -1.66 -38.66
C GLY A 305 4.27 -0.92 -39.64
N PHE A 306 4.80 0.25 -39.25
CA PHE A 306 5.74 1.02 -40.05
C PHE A 306 7.10 0.30 -40.23
N ILE A 307 7.63 -0.34 -39.18
CA ILE A 307 8.82 -1.18 -39.27
C ILE A 307 8.57 -2.34 -40.25
N VAL A 308 7.47 -3.08 -40.11
CA VAL A 308 7.13 -4.17 -41.03
C VAL A 308 7.01 -3.64 -42.47
N PHE A 309 6.39 -2.49 -42.68
CA PHE A 309 6.25 -1.87 -44.00
C PHE A 309 7.59 -1.49 -44.63
N ILE A 310 8.50 -0.85 -43.89
CA ILE A 310 9.84 -0.47 -44.38
C ILE A 310 10.67 -1.72 -44.71
N PHE A 311 10.60 -2.75 -43.88
CA PHE A 311 11.41 -3.95 -44.02
C PHE A 311 10.72 -5.07 -44.83
N ARG A 312 9.49 -4.88 -45.35
CA ARG A 312 8.69 -5.92 -46.01
C ARG A 312 9.40 -6.64 -47.15
N LYS A 313 10.18 -5.91 -47.96
CA LYS A 313 10.97 -6.50 -49.06
C LYS A 313 12.11 -7.38 -48.54
N LYS A 314 12.72 -7.01 -47.41
CA LYS A 314 13.79 -7.81 -46.76
C LYS A 314 13.21 -9.00 -46.00
N ILE A 315 12.03 -8.86 -45.38
CA ILE A 315 11.32 -9.95 -44.69
C ILE A 315 10.85 -11.02 -45.70
N SER A 316 10.29 -10.60 -46.84
CA SER A 316 9.87 -11.52 -47.91
C SER A 316 11.02 -12.33 -48.51
N LEU A 317 12.25 -11.81 -48.47
CA LEU A 317 13.48 -12.51 -48.90
C LEU A 317 14.04 -13.49 -47.86
N ILE A 318 13.54 -13.48 -46.62
CA ILE A 318 13.92 -14.41 -45.55
C ILE A 318 12.92 -15.58 -45.45
N ILE A 319 11.70 -15.39 -45.95
CA ILE A 319 10.61 -16.39 -45.91
C ILE A 319 10.58 -17.27 -47.19
N LYS A 320 11.37 -16.94 -48.21
CA LYS A 320 11.73 -17.85 -49.31
C LYS A 320 13.03 -18.57 -48.99
#